data_AF-A0A2G1WE05-F1
#
_entry.id   AF-A0A2G1WE05-F1
#
_cell.length_a   1.000
_cell.length_b   1.000
_cell.length_c   1.000
_cell.angle_alpha   90.00
_cell.angle_beta   90.00
_cell.angle_gamma   90.00
#
_symmetry.space_group_name_H-M   'P 1'
#
loop_
_entity.id
_entity.type
_entity.pdbx_description
1 polymer ?
#
loop_
_entity_poly.entity_id
_entity_poly.type
_entity_poly.pdbx_seq_one_letter_code
_entity_poly.pdbx_strand_id
1 'polypeptide(L)'
;MEMAVVSTVLFTILVSGIELTRVTMLRHSADHAAYIGARRGIITGATAENVEEVVQSHMDAIGIRDATVKVTPEKITEATTQVEVEVGVPLKMNTWISPELFGKNLKGRARLLTERAAMVMSQSMPTPPPPPPPPPPPPEPEPEPDPNPEPEPEPNPDPEPAPEPEPEPQEPSPPPPPLL
;
A
#
# COMPACT_ATOMS: atom_id res chain seq x y z
N MET A 1 -56.42 21.78 44.18
CA MET A 1 -56.11 20.53 43.43
C MET A 1 -55.00 20.78 42.41
N GLU A 2 -55.01 21.96 41.81
CA GLU A 2 -54.06 22.51 40.85
C GLU A 2 -52.60 22.43 41.32
N MET A 3 -52.31 22.84 42.57
CA MET A 3 -50.95 22.81 43.10
C MET A 3 -50.34 21.40 43.20
N ALA A 4 -51.16 20.36 43.45
CA ALA A 4 -50.68 18.99 43.54
C ALA A 4 -50.33 18.43 42.15
N VAL A 5 -51.11 18.77 41.13
CA VAL A 5 -50.84 18.38 39.73
C VAL A 5 -49.59 19.11 39.24
N VAL A 6 -49.50 20.42 39.48
CA VAL A 6 -48.35 21.24 39.07
C VAL A 6 -47.07 20.77 39.76
N SER A 7 -47.09 20.51 41.07
CA SER A 7 -45.92 20.02 41.80
C SER A 7 -45.48 18.65 41.29
N THR A 8 -46.43 17.74 41.03
CA THR A 8 -46.12 16.39 40.53
C THR A 8 -45.46 16.46 39.15
N VAL A 9 -45.98 17.28 38.23
CA VAL A 9 -45.39 17.47 36.91
C VAL A 9 -44.02 18.13 37.01
N LEU A 10 -43.87 19.16 37.84
CA LEU A 10 -42.61 19.85 38.06
C LEU A 10 -41.53 18.89 38.58
N PHE A 11 -41.81 18.12 39.63
CA PHE A 11 -40.85 17.17 40.18
C PHE A 11 -40.52 16.07 39.17
N THR A 12 -41.50 15.58 38.40
CA THR A 12 -41.25 14.59 37.35
C THR A 12 -40.28 15.12 36.30
N ILE A 13 -40.45 16.36 35.84
CA ILE A 13 -39.56 16.99 34.86
C ILE A 13 -38.15 17.21 35.45
N LEU A 14 -38.06 17.73 36.68
CA LEU A 14 -36.77 17.97 37.33
C LEU A 14 -35.97 16.68 37.53
N VAL A 15 -36.62 15.65 38.07
CA VAL A 15 -36.03 14.33 38.30
C VAL A 15 -35.62 13.69 36.98
N SER A 16 -36.45 13.82 35.94
CA SER A 16 -36.11 13.32 34.59
C SER A 16 -34.91 14.05 33.99
N GLY A 17 -34.81 15.37 34.15
CA GLY A 17 -33.67 16.16 33.65
C GLY A 17 -32.35 15.82 34.35
N ILE A 18 -32.40 15.59 35.66
CA ILE A 18 -31.24 15.14 36.44
C ILE A 18 -30.81 13.73 35.99
N GLU A 19 -31.76 12.81 35.85
CA GLU A 19 -31.47 11.43 35.41
C GLU A 19 -30.90 11.41 33.98
N LEU A 20 -31.47 12.20 33.06
CA LEU A 20 -30.96 12.30 31.69
C LEU A 20 -29.51 12.81 31.68
N THR A 21 -29.22 13.83 32.49
CA THR A 21 -27.85 14.35 32.65
C THR A 21 -26.92 13.26 33.15
N ARG A 22 -27.35 12.48 34.17
CA ARG A 22 -26.58 11.36 34.71
C ARG A 22 -26.30 10.30 33.64
N VAL A 23 -27.30 9.87 32.89
CA VAL A 23 -27.16 8.86 31.82
C VAL A 23 -26.21 9.33 30.72
N THR A 24 -26.30 10.59 30.29
CA THR A 24 -25.38 11.17 29.30
C THR A 24 -23.94 11.20 29.83
N MET A 25 -23.73 11.55 31.10
CA MET A 25 -22.42 11.50 31.73
C MET A 25 -21.85 10.07 31.78
N LEU A 26 -22.67 9.07 32.13
CA LEU A 26 -22.26 7.67 32.09
C LEU A 26 -21.86 7.23 30.67
N ARG A 27 -22.59 7.72 29.65
CA ARG A 27 -22.26 7.46 28.24
C ARG A 27 -20.88 7.96 27.86
N HIS A 28 -20.62 9.24 28.10
CA HIS A 28 -19.34 9.85 27.78
C HIS A 28 -18.19 9.22 28.58
N SER A 29 -18.45 8.86 29.84
CA SER A 29 -17.48 8.16 30.67
C SER A 29 -17.12 6.79 30.08
N ALA A 30 -18.12 6.01 29.65
CA ALA A 30 -17.88 4.70 29.03
C ALA A 30 -17.13 4.82 27.68
N ASP A 31 -17.50 5.79 26.83
CA ASP A 31 -16.82 6.04 25.56
C ASP A 31 -15.37 6.50 25.78
N HIS A 32 -15.14 7.37 26.75
CA HIS A 32 -13.80 7.84 27.12
C HIS A 32 -12.96 6.72 27.71
N ALA A 33 -13.52 5.92 28.61
CA ALA A 33 -12.87 4.75 29.21
C ALA A 33 -12.50 3.72 28.14
N ALA A 34 -13.39 3.44 27.20
CA ALA A 34 -13.10 2.57 26.07
C ALA A 34 -11.95 3.11 25.22
N TYR A 35 -11.93 4.42 24.95
CA TYR A 35 -10.87 5.07 24.19
C TYR A 35 -9.50 4.99 24.87
N ILE A 36 -9.40 5.29 26.17
CA ILE A 36 -8.13 5.19 26.90
C ILE A 36 -7.63 3.73 26.96
N GLY A 37 -8.54 2.77 27.11
CA GLY A 37 -8.23 1.34 27.08
C GLY A 37 -7.71 0.91 25.72
N ALA A 38 -8.40 1.27 24.64
CA ALA A 38 -7.96 0.97 23.27
C ALA A 38 -6.59 1.61 23.00
N ARG A 39 -6.36 2.85 23.45
CA ARG A 39 -5.07 3.53 23.32
C ARG A 39 -3.95 2.80 24.07
N ARG A 40 -4.24 2.23 25.24
CA ARG A 40 -3.28 1.41 25.98
C ARG A 40 -2.98 0.08 25.28
N GLY A 41 -3.99 -0.50 24.62
CA GLY A 41 -3.93 -1.80 23.97
C GLY A 41 -3.18 -1.82 22.63
N ILE A 42 -3.08 -0.68 21.93
CA ILE A 42 -2.38 -0.60 20.63
C ILE A 42 -0.85 -0.47 20.72
N ILE A 43 -0.31 -0.31 21.93
CA ILE A 43 1.13 -0.15 22.19
C ILE A 43 1.80 -1.53 22.23
N THR A 44 3.08 -1.59 21.86
CA THR A 44 3.90 -2.79 21.97
C THR A 44 3.94 -3.35 23.40
N GLY A 45 3.86 -4.68 23.52
CA GLY A 45 3.84 -5.37 24.82
C GLY A 45 2.58 -5.13 25.66
N ALA A 46 1.53 -4.48 25.11
CA ALA A 46 0.25 -4.41 25.79
C ALA A 46 -0.42 -5.79 25.88
N THR A 47 -1.06 -6.07 27.02
CA THR A 47 -1.87 -7.27 27.26
C THR A 47 -3.31 -6.86 27.50
N ALA A 48 -4.26 -7.77 27.32
CA ALA A 48 -5.66 -7.51 27.64
C ALA A 48 -5.85 -7.16 29.12
N GLU A 49 -5.13 -7.84 30.02
CA GLU A 49 -5.14 -7.58 31.46
C GLU A 49 -4.72 -6.14 31.79
N ASN A 50 -3.62 -5.65 31.21
CA ASN A 50 -3.18 -4.26 31.41
C ASN A 50 -4.20 -3.23 30.88
N VAL A 51 -4.96 -3.58 29.83
CA VAL A 51 -6.02 -2.72 29.30
C VAL A 51 -7.21 -2.72 30.25
N GLU A 52 -7.63 -3.89 30.73
CA GLU A 52 -8.73 -4.04 31.69
C GLU A 52 -8.43 -3.29 33.00
N GLU A 53 -7.21 -3.39 33.53
CA GLU A 53 -6.80 -2.68 34.75
C GLU A 53 -6.88 -1.16 34.58
N VAL A 54 -6.38 -0.61 33.47
CA VAL A 54 -6.42 0.84 33.20
C VAL A 54 -7.86 1.34 33.08
N VAL A 55 -8.72 0.58 32.40
CA VAL A 55 -10.13 0.94 32.24
C VAL A 55 -10.83 0.85 33.60
N GLN A 56 -10.64 -0.23 34.35
CA GLN A 56 -11.28 -0.42 35.65
C GLN A 56 -10.87 0.67 36.65
N SER A 57 -9.56 0.95 36.74
CA SER A 57 -9.03 2.02 37.59
C SER A 57 -9.64 3.39 37.24
N HIS A 58 -9.80 3.69 35.96
CA HIS A 58 -10.43 4.93 35.52
C HIS A 58 -11.92 4.99 35.92
N MET A 59 -12.67 3.90 35.71
CA MET A 59 -14.09 3.82 36.03
C MET A 59 -14.35 3.91 37.54
N ASP A 60 -13.51 3.27 38.34
CA ASP A 60 -13.56 3.33 39.80
C ASP A 60 -13.25 4.75 40.30
N ALA A 61 -12.25 5.41 39.71
CA ALA A 61 -11.86 6.77 40.09
C ALA A 61 -12.98 7.82 39.86
N ILE A 62 -13.82 7.63 38.85
CA ILE A 62 -14.98 8.49 38.57
C ILE A 62 -16.28 8.00 39.26
N GLY A 63 -16.17 6.94 40.06
CA GLY A 63 -17.26 6.43 40.90
C GLY A 63 -18.34 5.65 40.14
N ILE A 64 -18.02 5.07 38.98
CA ILE A 64 -18.93 4.16 38.27
C ILE A 64 -18.78 2.76 38.85
N ARG A 65 -19.91 2.14 39.22
CA ARG A 65 -19.97 0.84 39.88
C ARG A 65 -20.26 -0.28 38.89
N ASP A 66 -19.70 -1.46 39.14
CA ASP A 66 -19.91 -2.69 38.38
C ASP A 66 -19.70 -2.51 36.86
N ALA A 67 -18.75 -1.65 36.47
CA ALA A 67 -18.36 -1.52 35.07
C ALA A 67 -17.78 -2.86 34.58
N THR A 68 -18.10 -3.22 33.35
CA THR A 68 -17.55 -4.41 32.69
C THR A 68 -16.66 -3.99 31.54
N VAL A 69 -15.54 -4.69 31.36
CA VAL A 69 -14.59 -4.41 30.27
C VAL A 69 -14.48 -5.65 29.40
N LYS A 70 -14.55 -5.46 28.08
CA LYS A 70 -14.29 -6.52 27.11
C LYS A 70 -13.27 -6.03 26.10
N VAL A 71 -12.14 -6.72 26.03
CA VAL A 71 -11.08 -6.47 25.06
C VAL A 71 -11.17 -7.48 23.92
N THR A 72 -11.14 -6.99 22.68
CA THR A 72 -11.15 -7.82 21.47
C THR A 72 -9.97 -7.43 20.58
N PRO A 73 -9.07 -8.35 20.22
CA PRO A 73 -9.03 -9.77 20.60
C PRO A 73 -8.65 -10.00 22.07
N GLU A 74 -9.05 -11.14 22.65
CA GLU A 74 -8.75 -11.53 24.04
C GLU A 74 -7.24 -11.62 24.33
N LYS A 75 -6.45 -11.97 23.30
CA LYS A 75 -4.99 -11.98 23.37
C LYS A 75 -4.42 -10.97 22.40
N ILE A 76 -3.71 -9.98 22.94
CA ILE A 76 -2.95 -9.00 22.17
C ILE A 76 -1.58 -9.61 21.88
N THR A 77 -1.28 -9.76 20.59
CA THR A 77 -0.03 -10.35 20.09
C THR A 77 0.61 -9.42 19.08
N GLU A 78 1.83 -9.76 18.65
CA GLU A 78 2.55 -9.04 17.60
C GLU A 78 1.80 -9.02 16.26
N ALA A 79 0.93 -10.00 16.00
CA ALA A 79 0.11 -10.09 14.79
C ALA A 79 -1.22 -9.32 14.90
N THR A 80 -1.55 -8.79 16.08
CA THR A 80 -2.81 -8.06 16.30
C THR A 80 -2.77 -6.72 15.55
N THR A 81 -3.67 -6.55 14.59
CA THR A 81 -3.76 -5.33 13.75
C THR A 81 -4.72 -4.28 14.30
N GLN A 82 -5.66 -4.70 15.13
CA GLN A 82 -6.67 -3.82 15.72
C GLN A 82 -7.01 -4.28 17.13
N VAL A 83 -7.31 -3.33 18.00
CA VAL A 83 -7.82 -3.57 19.35
C VAL A 83 -9.11 -2.79 19.52
N GLU A 84 -10.16 -3.51 19.90
CA GLU A 84 -11.46 -2.96 20.28
C GLU A 84 -11.66 -3.16 21.78
N VAL A 85 -12.06 -2.10 22.47
CA VAL A 85 -12.44 -2.13 23.88
C VAL A 85 -13.89 -1.72 23.99
N GLU A 86 -14.70 -2.56 24.62
CA GLU A 86 -16.09 -2.29 24.99
C GLU A 86 -16.17 -2.14 26.51
N VAL A 87 -16.76 -1.04 26.98
CA VAL A 87 -17.01 -0.77 28.39
C VAL A 87 -18.52 -0.77 28.63
N GLY A 88 -18.99 -1.72 29.42
CA GLY A 88 -20.38 -1.81 29.87
C GLY A 88 -20.57 -1.11 31.22
N VAL A 89 -21.63 -0.32 31.34
CA VAL A 89 -22.04 0.32 32.59
C VAL A 89 -23.47 -0.10 32.92
N PRO A 90 -23.70 -0.87 34.00
CA PRO A 90 -25.04 -1.27 34.39
C PRO A 90 -25.80 -0.07 34.95
N LEU A 91 -26.96 0.26 34.38
CA LEU A 91 -27.71 1.45 34.81
C LEU A 91 -28.30 1.27 36.22
N LYS A 92 -28.67 0.04 36.60
CA LYS A 92 -29.27 -0.26 37.92
C LYS A 92 -28.43 0.23 39.11
N MET A 93 -27.11 0.21 39.01
CA MET A 93 -26.20 0.61 40.10
C MET A 93 -25.69 2.05 39.98
N ASN A 94 -26.00 2.72 38.86
CA ASN A 94 -25.40 3.99 38.47
C ASN A 94 -26.42 5.11 38.17
N THR A 95 -27.73 4.81 38.21
CA THR A 95 -28.85 5.74 38.01
C THR A 95 -29.86 5.66 39.16
N TRP A 96 -30.77 6.63 39.28
CA TRP A 96 -31.61 6.81 40.48
C TRP A 96 -33.09 6.41 40.33
N ILE A 97 -33.70 6.51 39.15
CA ILE A 97 -35.18 6.45 39.04
C ILE A 97 -35.68 5.21 38.32
N SER A 98 -35.16 4.89 37.13
CA SER A 98 -35.49 3.61 36.51
C SER A 98 -34.54 3.27 35.36
N PRO A 99 -33.73 2.21 35.50
CA PRO A 99 -32.92 1.73 34.38
C PRO A 99 -33.79 1.20 33.22
N GLU A 100 -35.04 0.78 33.45
CA GLU A 100 -35.86 0.14 32.40
C GLU A 100 -36.24 1.09 31.25
N LEU A 101 -36.29 2.40 31.49
CA LEU A 101 -36.59 3.39 30.45
C LEU A 101 -35.41 3.60 29.48
N PHE A 102 -34.18 3.42 29.97
CA PHE A 102 -32.94 3.69 29.23
C PHE A 102 -32.17 2.42 28.84
N GLY A 103 -32.66 1.26 29.25
CA GLY A 103 -32.05 -0.05 29.02
C GLY A 103 -31.28 -0.58 30.22
N LYS A 104 -30.91 -1.87 30.20
CA LYS A 104 -30.25 -2.50 31.35
C LYS A 104 -28.78 -2.06 31.51
N ASN A 105 -28.08 -1.94 30.39
CA ASN A 105 -26.66 -1.62 30.33
C ASN A 105 -26.41 -0.55 29.26
N LEU A 106 -25.59 0.42 29.61
CA LEU A 106 -24.99 1.35 28.67
C LEU A 106 -23.66 0.77 28.18
N LYS A 107 -23.32 1.02 26.92
CA LYS A 107 -22.05 0.56 26.33
C LYS A 107 -21.32 1.71 25.66
N GLY A 108 -20.04 1.86 25.99
CA GLY A 108 -19.08 2.66 25.24
C GLY A 108 -18.11 1.76 24.48
N ARG A 109 -17.66 2.18 23.30
CA ARG A 109 -16.76 1.38 22.46
C ARG A 109 -15.72 2.25 21.76
N ALA A 110 -14.50 1.75 21.69
CA ALA A 110 -13.45 2.34 20.88
C ALA A 110 -12.64 1.25 20.20
N ARG A 111 -12.38 1.43 18.91
CA ARG A 111 -11.53 0.53 18.11
C ARG A 111 -10.42 1.33 17.47
N LEU A 112 -9.18 0.91 17.72
CA LEU A 112 -7.98 1.54 17.19
C LEU A 112 -7.11 0.51 16.45
N LEU A 113 -6.36 0.98 15.44
CA LEU A 113 -5.35 0.18 14.76
C LEU A 113 -4.06 0.19 15.56
N THR A 114 -3.35 -0.94 15.57
CA THR A 114 -2.02 -1.04 16.17
C THR A 114 -0.98 -0.39 15.26
N GLU A 115 0.17 -0.01 15.81
CA GLU A 115 1.30 0.52 15.02
C GLU A 115 1.79 -0.46 13.93
N ARG A 116 1.54 -1.76 14.12
CA ARG A 116 1.94 -2.84 13.20
C ARG A 116 0.92 -3.13 12.12
N ALA A 117 -0.27 -2.53 12.20
CA ALA A 117 -1.38 -2.81 11.30
C ALA A 117 -0.99 -2.58 9.83
N ALA A 118 -0.27 -1.50 9.53
CA ALA A 118 0.21 -1.20 8.18
C ALA A 118 1.18 -2.26 7.64
N MET A 119 2.09 -2.77 8.49
CA MET A 119 3.06 -3.80 8.10
C MET A 119 2.37 -5.13 7.80
N VAL A 120 1.43 -5.55 8.65
CA VAL A 120 0.68 -6.80 8.44
C VAL A 120 -0.22 -6.71 7.20
N MET A 121 -0.87 -5.56 6.96
CA MET A 121 -1.67 -5.34 5.75
C MET A 121 -0.81 -5.41 4.48
N SER A 122 0.39 -4.83 4.51
CA SER A 122 1.32 -4.88 3.36
C SER A 122 1.71 -6.31 2.99
N GLN A 123 1.94 -7.18 3.98
CA GLN A 123 2.24 -8.60 3.75
C GLN A 123 1.08 -9.38 3.14
N SER A 124 -0.16 -8.90 3.28
CA SER A 124 -1.35 -9.53 2.72
C SER A 124 -1.70 -9.06 1.30
N MET A 125 -0.93 -8.13 0.71
CA MET A 125 -1.17 -7.69 -0.65
C MET A 125 -0.78 -8.79 -1.66
N PRO A 126 -1.64 -9.08 -2.66
CA PRO A 126 -1.27 -9.98 -3.75
C PRO A 126 -0.01 -9.49 -4.45
N THR A 127 0.94 -10.39 -4.72
CA THR A 127 2.09 -10.06 -5.56
C THR A 127 1.61 -9.71 -6.97
N PRO A 128 2.20 -8.69 -7.63
CA PRO A 128 1.86 -8.41 -9.02
C PRO A 128 2.12 -9.65 -9.88
N PRO A 129 1.29 -9.89 -10.92
CA PRO A 129 1.53 -10.98 -11.84
C PRO A 129 2.92 -10.83 -12.48
N PRO A 130 3.61 -11.93 -12.80
CA PRO A 130 4.90 -11.87 -13.47
C PRO A 130 4.76 -11.09 -14.79
N PRO A 131 5.79 -10.32 -15.19
CA PRO A 131 5.77 -9.64 -16.48
C PRO A 131 5.59 -10.65 -17.61
N PRO A 132 4.90 -10.29 -18.72
CA PRO A 132 4.80 -11.16 -19.88
C PRO A 132 6.20 -11.52 -20.40
N PRO A 133 6.40 -12.73 -20.96
CA PRO A 133 7.66 -13.09 -21.57
C PRO A 133 8.03 -12.10 -22.67
N PRO A 134 9.34 -11.82 -22.89
CA PRO A 134 9.75 -10.96 -23.99
C PRO A 134 9.26 -11.54 -25.33
N PRO A 135 8.96 -10.68 -26.31
CA PRO A 135 8.62 -11.15 -27.66
C PRO A 135 9.78 -12.00 -28.22
N PRO A 136 9.49 -13.01 -29.06
CA PRO A 136 10.53 -13.76 -29.73
C PRO A 136 11.42 -12.82 -30.56
N PRO A 137 12.72 -13.13 -30.71
CA PRO A 137 13.59 -12.36 -31.59
C PRO A 137 12.99 -12.33 -33.00
N PRO A 138 13.18 -11.22 -33.75
CA PRO A 138 12.76 -11.17 -35.14
C PRO A 138 13.43 -12.32 -35.92
N PRO A 139 12.75 -12.88 -36.93
CA PRO A 139 13.37 -13.86 -37.81
C PRO A 139 14.64 -13.25 -38.42
N GLU A 140 15.69 -14.08 -38.54
CA GLU A 140 16.89 -13.68 -39.26
C GLU A 140 16.50 -13.28 -40.70
N PRO A 141 17.07 -12.19 -41.25
CA PRO A 141 16.85 -11.84 -42.65
C PRO A 141 17.24 -13.02 -43.53
N GLU A 142 16.36 -13.37 -44.49
CA GLU A 142 16.70 -14.38 -45.49
C GLU A 142 18.01 -13.99 -46.18
N PRO A 143 18.92 -14.94 -46.44
CA PRO A 143 20.14 -14.67 -47.18
C PRO A 143 19.77 -14.04 -48.53
N GLU A 144 20.40 -12.91 -48.87
CA GLU A 144 20.20 -12.28 -50.16
C GLU A 144 20.47 -13.30 -51.28
N PRO A 145 19.65 -13.33 -52.35
CA PRO A 145 19.90 -14.19 -53.49
C PRO A 145 21.31 -13.96 -54.01
N ASP A 146 22.07 -15.02 -54.25
CA ASP A 146 23.41 -14.97 -54.85
C ASP A 146 23.36 -14.07 -56.10
N PRO A 147 24.28 -13.09 -56.24
CA PRO A 147 24.33 -12.24 -57.41
C PRO A 147 24.41 -13.11 -58.67
N ASN A 148 23.52 -12.84 -59.62
CA ASN A 148 23.45 -13.53 -60.90
C ASN A 148 24.85 -13.45 -61.58
N PRO A 149 25.38 -14.55 -62.14
CA PRO A 149 26.70 -14.55 -62.77
C PRO A 149 26.81 -13.42 -63.80
N GLU A 150 27.90 -12.65 -63.74
CA GLU A 150 28.18 -11.62 -64.74
C GLU A 150 28.26 -12.26 -66.13
N PRO A 151 27.63 -11.66 -67.16
CA PRO A 151 27.73 -12.16 -68.53
C PRO A 151 29.18 -12.17 -69.00
N GLU A 152 29.60 -13.25 -69.66
CA GLU A 152 30.96 -13.40 -70.18
C GLU A 152 31.32 -12.25 -71.13
N PRO A 153 32.54 -11.69 -71.03
CA PRO A 153 32.98 -10.59 -71.89
C PRO A 153 33.06 -11.03 -73.36
N GLU A 154 32.54 -10.18 -74.26
CA GLU A 154 32.58 -10.42 -75.69
C GLU A 154 34.04 -10.55 -76.21
N PRO A 155 34.31 -11.42 -77.21
CA PRO A 155 35.64 -11.58 -77.77
C PRO A 155 36.14 -10.29 -78.42
N ASN A 156 37.39 -9.91 -78.11
CA ASN A 156 38.03 -8.71 -78.64
C ASN A 156 38.30 -8.86 -80.16
N PRO A 157 38.01 -7.86 -81.01
CA PRO A 157 38.31 -7.93 -82.45
C PRO A 157 39.82 -7.99 -82.74
N ASP A 158 40.20 -8.74 -83.78
CA ASP A 158 41.58 -8.95 -84.23
C ASP A 158 42.26 -7.64 -84.70
N PRO A 159 43.52 -7.35 -84.32
CA PRO A 159 44.24 -6.15 -84.72
C PRO A 159 44.60 -6.11 -86.23
N GLU A 160 44.48 -4.93 -86.84
CA GLU A 160 44.82 -4.70 -88.25
C GLU A 160 46.35 -4.81 -88.54
N PRO A 161 46.77 -5.25 -89.74
CA PRO A 161 48.18 -5.43 -90.10
C PRO A 161 48.95 -4.09 -90.23
N ALA A 162 50.22 -4.10 -89.82
CA ALA A 162 51.13 -2.95 -89.85
C ALA A 162 51.66 -2.61 -91.27
N PRO A 163 51.90 -1.32 -91.59
CA PRO A 163 52.48 -0.89 -92.87
C PRO A 163 54.00 -1.15 -92.99
N GLU A 164 54.49 -1.32 -94.23
CA GLU A 164 55.88 -1.67 -94.58
C GLU A 164 56.89 -0.49 -94.43
N PRO A 165 58.18 -0.76 -94.11
CA PRO A 165 59.21 0.26 -93.91
C PRO A 165 59.92 0.75 -95.21
N GLU A 166 60.31 2.03 -95.24
CA GLU A 166 61.09 2.68 -96.31
C GLU A 166 62.62 2.41 -96.21
N PRO A 167 63.39 2.46 -97.33
CA PRO A 167 64.83 2.14 -97.37
C PRO A 167 65.77 3.29 -96.95
N GLU A 168 66.92 2.93 -96.33
CA GLU A 168 67.94 3.82 -95.74
C GLU A 168 69.02 4.36 -96.74
N PRO A 169 69.62 5.55 -96.50
CA PRO A 169 70.74 6.11 -97.29
C PRO A 169 72.14 5.59 -96.90
N GLN A 170 73.08 5.52 -97.86
CA GLN A 170 74.46 5.05 -97.66
C GLN A 170 75.46 6.20 -97.35
N GLU A 171 76.37 6.01 -96.39
CA GLU A 171 77.45 6.92 -95.99
C GLU A 171 78.82 6.60 -96.65
N PRO A 172 79.74 7.59 -96.82
CA PRO A 172 81.07 7.38 -97.40
C PRO A 172 82.17 7.07 -96.36
N SER A 173 83.18 6.28 -96.74
CA SER A 173 84.29 5.83 -95.87
C SER A 173 85.60 6.64 -96.02
N PRO A 174 86.45 6.72 -94.97
CA PRO A 174 87.55 7.72 -94.80
C PRO A 174 88.93 7.39 -95.43
N PRO A 175 89.86 8.37 -95.47
CA PRO A 175 91.15 8.35 -96.21
C PRO A 175 92.36 7.71 -95.46
N PRO A 176 93.52 7.52 -96.14
CA PRO A 176 94.50 6.46 -95.90
C PRO A 176 95.72 6.88 -95.01
N PRO A 177 96.68 5.98 -94.72
CA PRO A 177 97.55 6.03 -93.53
C PRO A 177 98.87 6.78 -93.77
N PRO A 178 99.59 7.17 -92.69
CA PRO A 178 101.00 7.52 -92.77
C PRO A 178 101.92 6.65 -91.89
N LEU A 179 103.12 6.48 -92.44
CA LEU A 179 104.25 5.67 -91.99
C LEU A 179 104.93 6.22 -90.72
N LEU A 180 105.19 5.32 -89.76
CA LEU A 180 106.42 5.21 -88.97
C LEU A 180 106.66 3.74 -88.61
#